data_AF-A0A8S3HTS6-F1
#
_entry.id   AF-A0A8S3HTS6-F1
#
_cell.length_a   1.000
_cell.length_b   1.000
_cell.length_c   1.000
_cell.angle_alpha   90.00
_cell.angle_beta   90.00
_cell.angle_gamma   90.00
#
_symmetry.space_group_name_H-M   'P 1'
#
loop_
_entity.id
_entity.type
_entity.pdbx_description
1 polymer ?
#
loop_
_entity_poly.entity_id
_entity_poly.type
_entity_poly.pdbx_seq_one_letter_code
_entity_poly.pdbx_strand_id
1 'polypeptide(L)'
;MIKRSTIITLFFDNERKILNIKRSITRDVKSRWNSTFTMIDSLLSLREIVEKLFNYKSHLNIKPKQRTILSRFELTSDEWNVLSNLHFILQPFFHATKVMSGSQYPSIGIALYLLTHLKNFLQQHETNEDLIIKRSKQLLLEKFLYYFERDNEQFQLLKVNDCKSSIFIYLL
;
A
#
# COMPACT_ATOMS: atom_id res chain seq x y z
N MET A 1 -6.40 10.99 19.81
CA MET A 1 -5.54 11.65 18.80
C MET A 1 -4.25 12.10 19.47
N ILE A 2 -3.10 11.54 19.10
CA ILE A 2 -1.80 12.10 19.50
C ILE A 2 -1.72 13.48 18.84
N LYS A 3 -1.82 14.56 19.63
CA LYS A 3 -1.49 15.92 19.17
C LYS A 3 -0.08 15.88 18.57
N ARG A 4 0.18 16.61 17.48
CA ARG A 4 1.52 16.77 16.89
C ARG A 4 2.51 17.08 18.03
N SER A 5 3.28 16.08 18.44
CA SER A 5 4.29 16.26 19.47
C SER A 5 5.48 16.89 18.78
N THR A 6 5.79 18.16 19.11
CA THR A 6 6.92 18.90 18.55
C THR A 6 8.21 18.10 18.69
N ILE A 7 8.37 17.39 19.81
CA ILE A 7 9.55 16.58 20.12
C ILE A 7 9.67 15.37 19.18
N ILE A 8 8.58 14.64 18.94
CA ILE A 8 8.61 13.46 18.06
C ILE A 8 8.84 13.91 16.61
N THR A 9 8.17 14.98 16.17
CA THR A 9 8.39 15.54 14.82
C THR A 9 9.85 15.98 14.63
N LEU A 10 10.43 16.68 15.61
CA LEU A 10 11.85 17.07 15.58
C LEU A 10 12.79 15.86 15.51
N PHE A 11 12.51 14.81 16.28
CA PHE A 11 13.27 13.56 16.22
C PHE A 11 13.25 12.96 14.81
N PHE A 12 12.06 12.81 14.23
CA PHE A 12 11.91 12.28 12.86
C PHE A 12 12.63 13.15 11.83
N ASP A 13 12.54 14.47 11.92
CA ASP A 13 13.18 15.36 10.95
C ASP A 13 14.71 15.34 11.06
N ASN A 14 15.26 15.17 12.27
CA ASN A 14 16.69 15.01 12.48
C ASN A 14 17.20 13.67 11.92
N GLU A 15 16.56 12.56 12.29
CA GLU A 15 16.95 11.23 11.80
C GLU A 15 16.80 11.10 10.29
N ARG A 16 15.75 11.70 9.70
CA ARG A 16 15.56 11.73 8.24
C ARG A 16 16.70 12.46 7.54
N LYS A 17 17.22 13.55 8.10
CA LYS A 17 18.39 14.27 7.55
C LYS A 17 19.64 13.41 7.64
N ILE A 18 19.86 12.74 8.77
CA ILE A 18 21.02 11.86 8.99
C ILE A 18 21.03 10.71 7.99
N LEU A 19 19.88 10.06 7.77
CA LEU A 19 19.73 8.94 6.84
C LEU A 19 19.46 9.36 5.39
N ASN A 20 19.45 10.67 5.10
CA ASN A 20 19.12 11.24 3.79
C ASN A 20 17.76 10.76 3.20
N ILE A 21 16.77 10.53 4.07
CA ILE A 21 15.43 10.08 3.70
C ILE A 21 14.51 11.28 3.45
N LYS A 22 14.20 11.54 2.18
CA LYS A 22 13.29 12.62 1.77
C LYS A 22 11.82 12.35 2.14
N ARG A 23 11.44 11.09 2.35
CA ARG A 23 10.06 10.67 2.61
C ARG A 23 9.62 10.96 4.05
N SER A 24 8.37 11.39 4.24
CA SER A 24 7.75 11.59 5.56
C SER A 24 6.69 10.54 5.84
N ILE A 25 6.37 10.33 7.13
CA ILE A 25 5.23 9.49 7.53
C ILE A 25 3.95 10.07 6.92
N THR A 26 3.22 9.23 6.19
CA THR A 26 1.93 9.59 5.60
C THR A 26 0.80 9.09 6.52
N ARG A 27 -0.25 9.88 6.67
CA ARG A 27 -1.42 9.50 7.46
C ARG A 27 -2.41 8.75 6.58
N ASP A 28 -2.99 7.67 7.11
CA ASP A 28 -4.13 7.01 6.49
C ASP A 28 -5.39 7.90 6.54
N VAL A 29 -6.08 8.02 5.41
CA VAL A 29 -7.22 8.93 5.22
C VAL A 29 -8.38 8.13 4.62
N LYS A 30 -9.42 7.89 5.43
CA LYS A 30 -10.60 7.09 5.04
C LYS A 30 -11.24 7.48 3.70
N SER A 31 -11.21 8.77 3.33
CA SER A 31 -11.80 9.26 2.08
C SER A 31 -10.91 9.08 0.84
N ARG A 32 -9.68 8.58 0.99
CA ARG A 32 -8.74 8.31 -0.10
C ARG A 32 -8.36 6.84 -0.06
N TRP A 33 -9.02 6.03 -0.88
CA TRP A 33 -8.87 4.57 -0.85
C TRP A 33 -7.42 4.03 -0.96
N ASN A 34 -6.50 4.78 -1.58
CA ASN A 34 -5.09 4.44 -1.67
C ASN A 34 -4.22 4.87 -0.47
N SER A 35 -4.78 5.60 0.50
CA SER A 35 -4.00 6.17 1.60
C SER A 35 -3.35 5.10 2.46
N THR A 36 -4.01 3.95 2.63
CA THR A 36 -3.50 2.85 3.45
C THR A 36 -2.21 2.30 2.87
N PHE A 37 -2.16 2.06 1.56
CA PHE A 37 -0.93 1.65 0.88
C PHE A 37 0.17 2.70 1.08
N THR A 38 -0.11 3.98 0.82
CA THR A 38 0.90 5.03 0.97
C THR A 38 1.40 5.21 2.40
N MET A 39 0.54 4.99 3.40
CA MET A 39 0.92 4.99 4.81
C MET A 39 1.90 3.85 5.09
N ILE A 40 1.53 2.62 4.73
CA ILE A 40 2.36 1.43 4.95
C ILE A 40 3.71 1.59 4.23
N ASP A 41 3.70 2.00 2.97
CA ASP A 41 4.89 2.23 2.16
C ASP A 41 5.83 3.27 2.81
N SER A 42 5.27 4.36 3.33
CA SER A 42 6.05 5.35 4.08
C SER A 42 6.59 4.83 5.41
N LEU A 43 5.81 4.00 6.10
CA LEU A 43 6.16 3.44 7.40
C LEU A 43 7.30 2.42 7.27
N LEU A 44 7.23 1.53 6.27
CA LEU A 44 8.29 0.58 5.94
C LEU A 44 9.58 1.30 5.53
N SER A 45 9.47 2.36 4.71
CA SER A 45 10.62 3.21 4.33
C SER A 45 11.30 3.89 5.53
N LEU A 46 10.57 4.06 6.63
CA LEU A 46 11.03 4.76 7.84
C LEU A 46 11.25 3.79 9.02
N ARG A 47 11.25 2.47 8.77
CA ARG A 47 11.35 1.45 9.81
C ARG A 47 12.53 1.68 10.76
N GLU A 48 13.71 1.96 10.23
CA GLU A 48 14.91 2.21 11.04
C GLU A 48 14.72 3.40 12.00
N ILE A 49 14.11 4.48 11.52
CA ILE A 49 13.84 5.68 12.34
C ILE A 49 12.81 5.36 13.43
N VAL A 50 11.78 4.57 13.08
CA VAL A 50 10.74 4.15 14.00
C VAL A 50 11.31 3.25 15.10
N GLU A 51 12.13 2.27 14.75
CA GLU A 51 12.81 1.39 15.71
C GLU A 51 13.77 2.19 16.61
N LYS A 52 14.55 3.12 16.04
CA LYS A 52 15.38 4.06 16.82
C LYS A 52 14.53 4.88 17.80
N LEU A 53 13.40 5.44 17.37
CA LEU A 53 12.52 6.21 18.25
C LEU A 53 12.10 5.38 19.47
N PHE A 54 11.73 4.11 19.26
CA PHE A 54 11.31 3.24 20.34
C PHE A 54 12.46 2.84 21.26
N ASN A 55 13.67 2.64 20.72
CA ASN A 55 14.87 2.39 21.53
C ASN A 55 15.25 3.62 22.39
N TYR A 56 15.12 4.83 21.85
CA TYR A 56 15.46 6.08 22.54
C TYR A 56 14.31 6.70 23.33
N LYS A 57 13.11 6.09 23.36
CA LYS A 57 11.90 6.70 23.98
C LYS A 57 12.07 7.04 25.46
N SER A 58 12.96 6.35 26.16
CA SER A 58 13.31 6.59 27.56
C SER A 58 14.07 7.91 27.78
N HIS A 59 14.83 8.35 26.77
CA HIS A 59 15.66 9.57 26.78
C HIS A 59 14.92 10.78 26.20
N LEU A 60 13.76 10.58 25.57
CA LEU A 60 12.93 11.68 25.09
C LEU A 60 12.36 12.47 26.28
N ASN A 61 12.47 13.80 26.20
CA ASN A 61 11.91 14.75 27.16
C ASN A 61 10.37 14.88 27.05
N ILE A 62 9.66 13.76 27.18
CA ILE A 62 8.20 13.66 27.07
C ILE A 62 7.59 13.25 28.42
N LYS A 63 6.34 13.66 28.67
CA LYS A 63 5.64 13.32 29.91
C LYS A 63 5.46 11.81 30.04
N PRO A 64 5.46 11.22 31.26
CA PRO A 64 5.27 9.78 31.46
C PRO A 64 4.02 9.23 30.75
N LYS A 65 2.89 9.95 30.83
CA LYS A 65 1.65 9.59 30.12
C LYS A 65 1.82 9.51 28.60
N GLN A 66 2.60 10.42 28.01
CA GLN A 66 2.87 10.41 26.55
C GLN A 66 3.78 9.24 26.18
N ARG A 67 4.75 8.91 27.03
CA ARG A 67 5.60 7.73 26.86
C ARG A 67 4.80 6.44 26.88
N THR A 68 3.89 6.28 27.85
CA THR A 68 2.98 5.11 27.91
C THR A 68 2.11 5.01 26.66
N ILE A 69 1.61 6.14 26.15
CA ILE A 69 0.84 6.15 24.89
C ILE A 69 1.74 5.74 23.72
N LEU A 70 2.96 6.27 23.63
CA LEU A 70 3.92 5.95 22.56
C LEU A 70 4.25 4.45 22.55
N SER A 71 4.51 3.85 23.71
CA SER A 71 4.81 2.41 23.81
C SER A 71 3.69 1.51 23.30
N ARG A 72 2.44 1.98 23.23
CA ARG A 72 1.32 1.21 22.65
C ARG A 72 1.37 1.11 21.13
N PHE A 73 2.22 1.91 20.48
CA PHE A 73 2.42 1.92 19.03
C PHE A 73 3.74 1.26 18.63
N GLU A 74 4.46 0.67 19.58
CA GLU A 74 5.66 -0.10 19.30
C GLU A 74 5.28 -1.38 18.56
N LEU A 75 5.85 -1.54 17.36
CA LEU A 75 5.56 -2.68 16.50
C LEU A 75 6.54 -3.80 16.77
N THR A 76 5.99 -5.00 16.92
CA THR A 76 6.74 -6.26 16.98
C THR A 76 7.27 -6.66 15.61
N SER A 77 8.25 -7.58 15.57
CA SER A 77 8.79 -8.14 14.33
C SER A 77 7.69 -8.78 13.46
N ASP A 78 6.73 -9.46 14.09
CA ASP A 78 5.61 -10.10 13.39
C ASP A 78 4.68 -9.05 12.77
N GLU A 79 4.38 -7.95 13.47
CA GLU A 79 3.57 -6.86 12.92
C GLU A 79 4.26 -6.16 11.74
N TRP A 80 5.59 -6.01 11.78
CA TRP A 80 6.36 -5.55 10.62
C TRP A 80 6.27 -6.51 9.42
N ASN A 81 6.26 -7.82 9.68
CA ASN A 81 6.06 -8.81 8.63
C ASN A 81 4.64 -8.71 8.03
N VAL A 82 3.62 -8.57 8.87
CA VAL A 82 2.23 -8.34 8.43
C VAL A 82 2.12 -7.09 7.56
N LEU A 83 2.74 -5.97 7.97
CA LEU A 83 2.77 -4.74 7.17
C LEU A 83 3.45 -4.94 5.81
N SER A 84 4.54 -5.72 5.77
CA SER A 84 5.25 -6.04 4.52
C SER A 84 4.39 -6.90 3.60
N ASN A 85 3.70 -7.91 4.14
CA ASN A 85 2.77 -8.74 3.40
C ASN A 85 1.59 -7.91 2.83
N LEU A 86 1.03 -7.01 3.64
CA LEU A 86 -0.04 -6.11 3.19
C LEU A 86 0.44 -5.14 2.10
N HIS A 87 1.65 -4.59 2.24
CA HIS A 87 2.26 -3.74 1.23
C HIS A 87 2.38 -4.47 -0.11
N PHE A 88 2.94 -5.69 -0.09
CA PHE A 88 3.08 -6.55 -1.27
C PHE A 88 1.73 -6.80 -1.97
N ILE A 89 0.70 -7.14 -1.19
CA ILE A 89 -0.64 -7.44 -1.72
C ILE A 89 -1.32 -6.20 -2.33
N LEU A 90 -1.16 -5.04 -1.69
CA LEU A 90 -1.82 -3.80 -2.11
C LEU A 90 -1.10 -3.08 -3.25
N GLN A 91 0.20 -3.35 -3.45
CA GLN A 91 1.03 -2.66 -4.43
C GLN A 91 0.48 -2.75 -5.87
N PRO A 92 0.07 -3.92 -6.40
CA PRO A 92 -0.51 -4.01 -7.74
C PRO A 92 -1.78 -3.18 -7.90
N PHE A 93 -2.65 -3.16 -6.88
CA PHE A 93 -3.89 -2.37 -6.90
C PHE A 93 -3.61 -0.87 -6.88
N PHE A 94 -2.64 -0.44 -6.08
CA PHE A 94 -2.22 0.96 -6.06
C PHE A 94 -1.71 1.41 -7.44
N HIS A 95 -0.88 0.59 -8.10
CA HIS A 95 -0.37 0.90 -9.44
C HIS A 95 -1.48 0.91 -10.49
N ALA A 96 -2.34 -0.11 -10.51
CA ALA A 96 -3.48 -0.17 -11.42
C ALA A 96 -4.38 1.07 -11.27
N THR A 97 -4.67 1.45 -10.04
CA THR A 97 -5.43 2.66 -9.73
C THR A 97 -4.76 3.93 -10.24
N LYS A 98 -3.46 4.06 -10.00
CA LYS A 98 -2.71 5.25 -10.39
C LYS A 98 -2.72 5.43 -11.90
N VAL A 99 -2.61 4.32 -12.65
CA VAL A 99 -2.75 4.30 -14.10
C VAL A 99 -4.19 4.65 -14.50
N MET A 100 -5.20 4.00 -13.93
CA MET A 100 -6.60 4.33 -14.24
C MET A 100 -7.02 5.78 -13.91
N SER A 101 -6.34 6.42 -12.96
CA SER A 101 -6.58 7.81 -12.58
C SER A 101 -5.95 8.83 -13.55
N GLY A 102 -5.19 8.37 -14.54
CA GLY A 102 -4.64 9.21 -15.59
C GLY A 102 -5.71 9.77 -16.51
N SER A 103 -5.62 11.05 -16.86
CA SER A 103 -6.55 11.73 -17.78
C SER A 103 -6.00 11.95 -19.19
N GLN A 104 -4.75 11.55 -19.44
CA GLN A 104 -4.02 11.86 -20.67
C GLN A 104 -4.06 10.75 -21.73
N TYR A 105 -4.72 9.63 -21.46
CA TYR A 105 -4.84 8.49 -22.36
C TYR A 105 -6.21 7.82 -22.24
N PRO A 106 -6.67 7.09 -23.29
CA PRO A 106 -7.88 6.29 -23.20
C PRO A 106 -7.70 5.21 -22.13
N SER A 107 -8.31 5.43 -20.97
CA SER A 107 -8.17 4.56 -19.80
C SER A 107 -8.93 3.23 -19.95
N ILE A 108 -9.91 3.17 -20.85
CA ILE A 108 -10.82 2.02 -20.98
C ILE A 108 -10.14 0.76 -21.54
N GLY A 109 -9.27 0.86 -22.56
CA GLY A 109 -8.53 -0.31 -23.09
C GLY A 109 -7.44 -0.77 -22.13
N ILE A 110 -6.83 0.17 -21.41
CA ILE A 110 -5.85 -0.15 -20.36
C ILE A 110 -6.52 -0.83 -19.16
N ALA A 111 -7.78 -0.49 -18.86
CA ALA A 111 -8.52 -1.08 -17.75
C ALA A 111 -8.65 -2.60 -17.89
N LEU A 112 -8.92 -3.13 -19.10
CA LEU A 112 -9.01 -4.58 -19.30
C LEU A 112 -7.67 -5.26 -18.99
N TYR A 113 -6.57 -4.74 -19.55
CA TYR A 113 -5.22 -5.25 -19.28
C TYR A 113 -4.89 -5.26 -17.78
N LEU A 114 -5.18 -4.15 -17.07
CA LEU A 114 -4.94 -4.04 -15.63
C LEU A 114 -5.80 -5.03 -14.82
N LEU A 115 -7.07 -5.19 -15.17
CA LEU A 115 -7.96 -6.15 -14.50
C LEU A 115 -7.49 -7.59 -14.70
N THR A 116 -7.09 -7.96 -15.93
CA THR A 116 -6.52 -9.28 -16.21
C THR A 116 -5.22 -9.49 -15.43
N HIS A 117 -4.34 -8.49 -15.38
CA HIS A 117 -3.10 -8.57 -14.62
C HIS A 117 -3.35 -8.74 -13.11
N LEU A 118 -4.28 -7.98 -12.53
CA LEU A 118 -4.68 -8.12 -11.13
C LEU A 118 -5.27 -9.51 -10.84
N LYS A 119 -6.13 -10.01 -11.71
CA LYS A 119 -6.69 -11.36 -11.57
C LYS A 119 -5.59 -12.43 -11.58
N ASN A 120 -4.65 -12.35 -12.53
CA ASN A 120 -3.52 -13.27 -12.60
C ASN A 120 -2.67 -13.21 -11.33
N PHE A 121 -2.36 -12.02 -10.82
CA PHE A 121 -1.62 -11.84 -9.57
C PHE A 121 -2.32 -12.52 -8.37
N LEU A 122 -3.65 -12.42 -8.29
CA LEU A 122 -4.44 -13.03 -7.22
C LEU A 122 -4.54 -14.56 -7.32
N GLN A 123 -4.44 -15.12 -8.53
CA GLN A 123 -4.48 -16.57 -8.79
C GLN A 123 -3.11 -17.23 -8.69
N GLN A 124 -2.03 -16.45 -8.82
CA GLN A 124 -0.67 -16.94 -8.69
C GLN A 124 -0.36 -17.28 -7.23
N HIS A 125 0.12 -18.50 -7.02
CA HIS A 125 0.57 -19.01 -5.73
C HIS A 125 2.00 -19.53 -5.85
N GLU A 126 2.83 -19.18 -4.88
CA GLU A 126 4.18 -19.72 -4.74
C GLU A 126 4.20 -20.86 -3.74
N THR A 127 5.12 -21.82 -3.91
CA THR A 127 5.19 -23.03 -3.06
C THR A 127 5.47 -22.71 -1.58
N ASN A 128 6.15 -21.59 -1.31
CA ASN A 128 6.52 -21.12 0.03
C ASN A 128 5.82 -19.79 0.39
N GLU A 129 4.66 -19.51 -0.19
CA GLU A 129 3.91 -18.27 0.08
C GLU A 129 3.44 -18.21 1.55
N ASP A 130 3.62 -17.05 2.19
CA ASP A 130 3.12 -16.79 3.54
C ASP A 130 1.60 -17.04 3.60
N LEU A 131 1.12 -17.74 4.63
CA LEU A 131 -0.30 -18.05 4.83
C LEU A 131 -1.18 -16.81 4.82
N ILE A 132 -0.66 -15.68 5.33
CA ILE A 132 -1.36 -14.39 5.31
C ILE A 132 -1.54 -13.92 3.86
N ILE A 133 -0.48 -13.97 3.06
CA ILE A 133 -0.55 -13.59 1.64
C ILE A 133 -1.56 -14.46 0.90
N LYS A 134 -1.46 -15.78 1.07
CA LYS A 134 -2.36 -16.74 0.43
C LYS A 134 -3.82 -16.47 0.77
N ARG A 135 -4.13 -16.32 2.07
CA ARG A 135 -5.50 -16.06 2.54
C ARG A 135 -6.02 -14.71 2.05
N SER A 136 -5.20 -13.67 2.09
CA SER A 136 -5.57 -12.35 1.60
C SER A 136 -5.80 -12.33 0.09
N LYS A 137 -4.96 -13.00 -0.70
CA LYS A 137 -5.18 -13.18 -2.15
C LYS A 137 -6.51 -13.89 -2.43
N GLN A 138 -6.82 -14.96 -1.70
CA GLN A 138 -8.09 -15.67 -1.85
C GLN A 138 -9.30 -14.77 -1.58
N LEU A 139 -9.31 -14.04 -0.45
CA LEU A 139 -10.40 -13.13 -0.11
C LEU A 139 -10.56 -11.99 -1.12
N LEU A 140 -9.44 -11.46 -1.63
CA LEU A 140 -9.46 -10.44 -2.66
C LEU A 140 -9.95 -10.99 -4.00
N LEU A 141 -9.58 -12.21 -4.35
CA LEU A 141 -10.06 -12.88 -5.56
C LEU A 141 -11.58 -13.08 -5.51
N GLU A 142 -12.12 -13.55 -4.39
CA GLU A 142 -13.56 -13.70 -4.21
C GLU A 142 -14.30 -12.37 -4.41
N LYS A 143 -13.78 -11.27 -3.84
CA LYS A 143 -14.34 -9.92 -4.04
C LYS A 143 -14.17 -9.45 -5.48
N PHE A 144 -13.02 -9.70 -6.10
CA PHE A 144 -12.76 -9.32 -7.47
C PHE A 144 -13.77 -9.98 -8.42
N LEU A 145 -13.98 -11.29 -8.31
CA LEU A 145 -14.95 -12.02 -9.13
C LEU A 145 -16.38 -11.53 -8.90
N TYR A 146 -16.75 -11.26 -7.63
CA TYR A 146 -18.06 -10.73 -7.29
C TYR A 146 -18.37 -9.38 -7.97
N TYR A 147 -17.39 -8.46 -8.02
CA TYR A 147 -17.59 -7.13 -8.61
C TYR A 147 -17.41 -7.10 -10.12
N PHE A 148 -16.46 -7.85 -10.68
CA PHE A 148 -16.07 -7.71 -12.09
C PHE A 148 -16.62 -8.80 -13.02
N GLU A 149 -16.92 -10.00 -12.53
CA GLU A 149 -17.39 -11.10 -13.40
C GLU A 149 -18.90 -11.38 -13.27
N ARG A 150 -19.54 -10.89 -12.21
CA ARG A 150 -21.00 -11.04 -12.07
C ARG A 150 -21.78 -10.18 -13.06
N ASP A 151 -21.21 -9.06 -13.52
CA ASP A 151 -21.82 -8.15 -14.48
C ASP A 151 -21.17 -8.30 -15.88
N ASN A 152 -21.44 -9.46 -16.50
CA ASN A 152 -20.77 -9.94 -17.70
C ASN A 152 -20.87 -8.93 -18.87
N GLU A 153 -21.97 -8.18 -18.98
CA GLU A 153 -22.18 -7.20 -20.06
C GLU A 153 -21.11 -6.10 -20.07
N GLN A 154 -20.78 -5.53 -18.91
CA GLN A 154 -19.76 -4.49 -18.81
C GLN A 154 -18.36 -5.02 -19.16
N PHE A 155 -18.05 -6.24 -18.72
CA PHE A 155 -16.78 -6.88 -19.02
C PHE A 155 -16.64 -7.26 -20.51
N GLN A 156 -17.73 -7.71 -21.15
CA GLN A 156 -17.74 -7.97 -22.59
C GLN A 156 -17.60 -6.67 -23.41
N LEU A 157 -18.22 -5.56 -22.97
CA LEU A 157 -18.05 -4.25 -23.60
C LEU A 157 -16.59 -3.76 -23.57
N LEU A 158 -15.87 -4.00 -22.47
CA LEU A 158 -14.43 -3.70 -22.37
C LEU A 158 -13.61 -4.48 -23.41
N LYS A 159 -13.91 -5.77 -23.63
CA LYS A 159 -13.21 -6.61 -24.62
C LYS A 159 -13.40 -6.16 -26.06
N VAL A 160 -14.58 -5.64 -26.39
CA VAL A 160 -14.90 -5.22 -27.78
C VAL A 160 -14.08 -4.00 -28.21
N ASN A 161 -13.71 -3.12 -27.26
CA ASN A 161 -12.87 -1.95 -27.55
C ASN A 161 -11.41 -2.29 -27.89
N ASP A 162 -10.92 -3.47 -27.50
CA ASP A 162 -9.50 -3.84 -27.64
C ASP A 162 -9.12 -4.51 -28.96
N CYS A 163 -10.07 -4.67 -29.89
CA CYS A 163 -9.80 -5.26 -31.21
C CYS A 163 -8.79 -4.45 -32.06
N LYS A 164 -8.43 -3.22 -31.65
CA LYS A 164 -7.39 -2.39 -32.29
C LYS A 164 -6.20 -2.03 -31.37
N SER A 165 -6.20 -2.43 -30.11
CA SER A 165 -5.18 -2.02 -29.11
C SER A 165 -3.87 -2.81 -29.20
N SER A 166 -3.84 -3.93 -29.95
CA SER A 166 -2.61 -4.74 -30.15
C SER A 166 -1.45 -3.98 -30.81
N ILE A 167 -1.70 -2.83 -31.44
CA ILE A 167 -0.67 -2.02 -32.10
C ILE A 167 0.07 -1.10 -31.11
N PHE A 168 -0.52 -0.76 -29.96
CA PHE A 168 0.09 0.20 -29.01
C PHE A 168 1.06 -0.42 -27.99
N ILE A 169 1.10 -1.76 -27.87
CA ILE A 169 1.97 -2.46 -26.91
C ILE A 169 3.44 -2.46 -27.34
N TYR A 170 3.77 -2.10 -28.59
CA TYR A 170 5.14 -2.08 -29.11
C TYR A 170 5.88 -0.73 -29.00
N LEU A 171 5.29 0.29 -28.37
CA LEU A 171 5.86 1.66 -28.33
C LEU A 171 6.06 2.26 -26.93
N LEU A 172 6.05 1.45 -25.87
CA LEU A 172 6.49 1.81 -24.52
C LEU A 172 7.49 0.79 -24.01
#